data_AF-A0A515KGM3-F1
#
_entry.id   AF-A0A515KGM3-F1
#
_cell.length_a   1.000
_cell.length_b   1.000
_cell.length_c   1.000
_cell.angle_alpha   90.00
_cell.angle_beta   90.00
_cell.angle_gamma   90.00
#
_symmetry.space_group_name_H-M   'P 1'
#
loop_
_entity.id
_entity.type
_entity.pdbx_description
1 polymer ?
#
loop_
_entity_poly.entity_id
_entity_poly.type
_entity_poly.pdbx_seq_one_letter_code
_entity_poly.pdbx_strand_id
1 'polypeptide(L)'
;MELGDAIRQARTASGLSQTTLAQRAGVSLDAVSALEVHGAGTVRLLSAVAMAIDLRFTGLPRVRSFGDQVRILRKRRMWSQEELAQRAEVSAPAIVRLERGNARVATLQAALDVLAPKARPRKSEIARWGKGTRDVRFTPPEIWERIVHVLGRVDLDPCGDLASPVGARKTFTELDDGLTQRWFGRAYVNPPYSMAMKFTRKAYESFAAGHCSAVMLLLPNSVLHTQAFHEFGYGKADVFILQDRIRFLSANVQYKAPFGNSVVLYGADDLMIKRTLEVFPCVHLQKAASLGLGRPLHLRLSR
;
A
#
# COMPACT_ATOMS: atom_id res chain seq x y z
N MET A 1 -0.27 27.47 2.82
CA MET A 1 -0.76 26.06 2.87
C MET A 1 -0.80 25.67 4.32
N GLU A 2 -1.95 25.47 4.95
CA GLU A 2 -1.98 25.15 6.39
C GLU A 2 -1.46 23.74 6.69
N LEU A 3 -0.32 23.64 7.38
CA LEU A 3 0.31 22.37 7.75
C LEU A 3 -0.57 21.52 8.67
N GLY A 4 -1.34 22.14 9.58
CA GLY A 4 -2.29 21.45 10.47
C GLY A 4 -3.40 20.74 9.68
N ASP A 5 -4.02 21.46 8.73
CA ASP A 5 -5.03 20.89 7.84
C ASP A 5 -4.47 19.78 6.96
N ALA A 6 -3.24 19.94 6.47
CA ALA A 6 -2.58 18.91 5.66
C ALA A 6 -2.43 17.59 6.44
N ILE A 7 -2.08 17.65 7.73
CA ILE A 7 -2.01 16.48 8.63
C ILE A 7 -3.41 15.89 8.84
N ARG A 8 -4.41 16.71 9.16
CA ARG A 8 -5.79 16.26 9.37
C ARG A 8 -6.35 15.56 8.14
N GLN A 9 -6.17 16.15 6.96
CA GLN A 9 -6.61 15.57 5.68
C GLN A 9 -5.87 14.26 5.38
N ALA A 10 -4.57 14.20 5.61
CA ALA A 10 -3.79 12.99 5.40
C ALA A 10 -4.19 11.87 6.38
N ARG A 11 -4.36 12.17 7.67
CA ARG A 11 -4.82 11.23 8.70
C ARG A 11 -6.19 10.66 8.34
N THR A 12 -7.15 11.53 8.02
CA THR A 12 -8.51 11.13 7.65
C THR A 12 -8.53 10.30 6.36
N ALA A 13 -7.73 10.67 5.37
CA ALA A 13 -7.57 9.89 4.14
C ALA A 13 -6.93 8.52 4.40
N SER A 14 -6.00 8.40 5.35
CA SER A 14 -5.44 7.12 5.80
C SER A 14 -6.41 6.31 6.69
N GLY A 15 -7.55 6.88 7.09
CA GLY A 15 -8.55 6.22 7.93
C GLY A 15 -8.15 6.08 9.40
N LEU A 16 -7.18 6.86 9.88
CA LEU A 16 -6.70 6.81 11.26
C LEU A 16 -7.51 7.74 12.16
N SER A 17 -7.83 7.28 13.37
CA SER A 17 -8.27 8.15 14.45
C SER A 17 -7.09 8.99 14.96
N GLN A 18 -7.35 10.10 15.65
CA GLN A 18 -6.30 10.89 16.29
C GLN A 18 -5.55 10.06 17.34
N THR A 19 -6.26 9.18 18.06
CA THR A 19 -5.68 8.26 19.05
C THR A 19 -4.69 7.28 18.43
N THR A 20 -5.05 6.65 17.31
CA THR A 20 -4.14 5.73 16.61
C THR A 20 -2.93 6.46 16.03
N LEU A 21 -3.11 7.70 15.56
CA LEU A 21 -2.00 8.53 15.10
C LEU A 21 -1.04 8.88 16.24
N ALA A 22 -1.58 9.31 17.37
CA ALA A 22 -0.81 9.65 18.57
C ALA A 22 0.06 8.46 19.03
N GLN A 23 -0.52 7.26 19.10
CA GLN A 23 0.20 6.04 19.42
C GLN A 23 1.32 5.71 18.42
N ARG A 24 1.04 5.79 17.11
CA ARG A 24 2.04 5.51 16.07
C ARG A 24 3.21 6.51 16.07
N ALA A 25 2.92 7.77 16.36
CA ALA A 25 3.92 8.83 16.43
C ALA A 25 4.65 8.89 17.78
N GLY A 26 4.19 8.14 18.80
CA GLY A 26 4.75 8.18 20.15
C GLY A 26 4.51 9.52 20.86
N VAL A 27 3.37 10.16 20.63
CA VAL A 27 3.01 11.49 21.16
C VAL A 27 1.63 11.47 21.82
N SER A 28 1.27 12.52 22.56
CA SER A 28 -0.04 12.61 23.21
C SER A 28 -1.17 12.92 22.22
N LEU A 29 -2.39 12.48 22.55
CA LEU A 29 -3.60 12.81 21.79
C LEU A 29 -3.82 14.32 21.69
N ASP A 30 -3.63 15.03 22.79
CA ASP A 30 -3.79 16.49 22.85
C ASP A 30 -2.81 17.22 21.94
N ALA A 31 -1.57 16.71 21.82
CA ALA A 31 -0.58 17.27 20.90
C ALA A 31 -0.99 17.09 19.43
N VAL A 32 -1.57 15.94 19.07
CA VAL A 32 -2.11 15.71 17.73
C VAL A 32 -3.32 16.62 17.47
N SER A 33 -4.23 16.76 18.44
CA SER A 33 -5.40 17.63 18.32
C SER A 33 -5.00 19.10 18.16
N ALA A 34 -4.10 19.61 19.00
CA ALA A 34 -3.60 20.98 18.92
C ALA A 34 -2.90 21.27 17.59
N LEU A 35 -2.15 20.30 17.05
CA LEU A 35 -1.50 20.42 15.75
C LEU A 35 -2.52 20.48 14.60
N GLU A 36 -3.56 19.64 14.64
CA GLU A 36 -4.56 19.58 13.58
C GLU A 36 -5.54 20.76 13.58
N VAL A 37 -5.96 21.23 14.77
CA VAL A 37 -6.99 22.26 14.90
C VAL A 37 -6.40 23.66 14.86
N HIS A 38 -5.24 23.87 15.49
CA HIS A 38 -4.67 25.20 15.67
C HIS A 38 -3.33 25.39 14.96
N GLY A 39 -2.82 24.38 14.25
CA GLY A 39 -1.45 24.39 13.73
C GLY A 39 -0.40 24.53 14.84
N ALA A 40 -0.78 24.25 16.09
CA ALA A 40 0.04 24.53 17.26
C ALA A 40 0.97 23.35 17.57
N GLY A 41 2.23 23.65 17.88
CA GLY A 41 3.20 22.64 18.25
C GLY A 41 4.60 22.93 17.76
N THR A 42 5.47 21.92 17.86
CA THR A 42 6.87 21.99 17.42
C THR A 42 7.05 21.32 16.06
N VAL A 43 8.06 21.76 15.30
CA VAL A 43 8.45 21.10 14.05
C VAL A 43 8.82 19.64 14.28
N ARG A 44 9.36 19.29 15.46
CA ARG A 44 9.64 17.92 15.86
C ARG A 44 8.37 17.08 15.99
N LEU A 45 7.33 17.60 16.65
CA LEU A 45 6.00 16.96 16.72
C LEU A 45 5.43 16.77 15.31
N LEU A 46 5.44 17.82 14.48
CA LEU A 46 4.97 17.74 13.10
C LEU A 46 5.75 16.67 12.30
N SER A 47 7.06 16.59 12.47
CA SER A 47 7.90 15.59 11.80
C SER A 47 7.55 14.17 12.23
N ALA A 48 7.39 13.93 13.54
CA ALA A 48 7.00 12.63 14.07
C ALA A 48 5.61 12.20 13.54
N VAL A 49 4.65 13.10 13.54
CA VAL A 49 3.30 12.85 13.05
C VAL A 49 3.30 12.62 11.53
N ALA A 50 3.99 13.47 10.75
CA ALA A 50 4.09 13.31 9.30
C ALA A 50 4.77 11.99 8.91
N MET A 51 5.82 11.57 9.63
CA MET A 51 6.47 10.27 9.43
C MET A 51 5.52 9.11 9.73
N ALA A 52 4.73 9.17 10.82
CA ALA A 52 3.81 8.11 11.22
C ALA A 52 2.68 7.83 10.20
N ILE A 53 2.37 8.80 9.32
CA ILE A 53 1.38 8.67 8.24
C ILE A 53 1.98 8.70 6.83
N ASP A 54 3.31 8.64 6.73
CA ASP A 54 4.07 8.79 5.47
C ASP A 54 3.59 9.99 4.62
N LEU A 55 3.30 11.11 5.30
CA LEU A 55 2.92 12.35 4.62
C LEU A 55 4.16 12.99 4.01
N ARG A 56 4.10 13.24 2.70
CA ARG A 56 5.16 13.88 1.94
C ARG A 56 4.62 15.15 1.30
N PHE A 57 5.51 16.05 0.91
CA PHE A 57 5.15 17.28 0.21
C PHE A 57 5.77 17.30 -1.19
N THR A 58 5.00 17.67 -2.20
CA THR A 58 5.55 18.04 -3.51
C THR A 58 6.17 19.43 -3.42
N GLY A 59 7.25 19.67 -4.16
CA GLY A 59 7.93 20.97 -4.17
C GLY A 59 8.93 21.20 -3.03
N LEU A 60 9.05 20.28 -2.06
CA LEU A 60 10.09 20.33 -1.02
C LEU A 60 11.25 19.35 -1.35
N PRO A 61 12.51 19.69 -0.98
CA PRO A 61 13.66 18.79 -1.13
C PRO A 61 13.47 17.46 -0.38
N ARG A 62 14.01 16.36 -0.92
CA ARG A 62 13.93 15.02 -0.33
C ARG A 62 14.96 14.82 0.77
N VAL A 63 14.72 15.44 1.93
CA VAL A 63 15.55 15.27 3.14
C VAL A 63 14.66 15.05 4.37
N ARG A 64 15.22 14.40 5.40
CA ARG A 64 14.46 13.87 6.56
C ARG A 64 13.85 14.96 7.46
N SER A 65 14.45 16.16 7.53
CA SER A 65 14.01 17.24 8.43
C SER A 65 13.48 18.44 7.65
N PHE A 66 12.39 19.04 8.13
CA PHE A 66 11.89 20.31 7.62
C PHE A 66 12.92 21.45 7.76
N GLY A 67 13.75 21.44 8.79
CA GLY A 67 14.83 22.42 8.96
C GLY A 67 15.86 22.34 7.82
N ASP A 68 16.21 21.13 7.40
CA ASP A 68 17.09 20.91 6.25
C ASP A 68 16.45 21.34 4.94
N GLN A 69 15.15 21.08 4.77
CA GLN A 69 14.39 21.50 3.59
C GLN A 69 14.41 23.03 3.45
N VAL A 70 14.14 23.76 4.54
CA VAL A 70 14.19 25.22 4.59
C VAL A 70 15.60 25.73 4.25
N ARG A 71 16.63 25.17 4.88
CA ARG A 71 18.04 25.53 4.64
C ARG A 71 18.44 25.33 3.18
N ILE A 72 18.06 24.21 2.57
CA ILE A 72 18.34 23.93 1.15
C ILE A 72 17.60 24.91 0.24
N LEU A 73 16.31 25.14 0.47
CA LEU A 73 15.51 26.06 -0.34
C LEU A 73 16.01 27.50 -0.25
N ARG A 74 16.41 27.94 0.93
CA ARG A 74 17.01 29.25 1.17
C ARG A 74 18.33 29.40 0.43
N LYS A 75 19.25 28.43 0.57
CA LYS A 75 20.55 28.44 -0.11
C LYS A 75 20.42 28.41 -1.63
N ARG A 76 19.43 27.68 -2.20
CA ARG A 76 19.15 27.68 -3.65
C ARG A 76 18.74 29.05 -4.19
N ARG A 77 18.20 29.92 -3.35
CA ARG A 77 17.87 31.31 -3.67
C ARG A 77 18.96 32.31 -3.28
N MET A 78 20.09 31.82 -2.75
CA MET A 78 21.20 32.63 -2.25
C MET A 78 20.80 33.63 -1.14
N TRP A 79 19.79 33.29 -0.33
CA TRP A 79 19.36 34.14 0.78
C TRP A 79 20.10 33.85 2.08
N SER A 80 20.40 34.88 2.87
CA SER A 80 20.85 34.73 4.27
C SER A 80 19.70 34.34 5.20
N GLN A 81 20.00 33.95 6.44
CA GLN A 81 18.96 33.62 7.41
C GLN A 81 18.14 34.86 7.80
N GLU A 82 18.79 36.01 7.87
CA GLU A 82 18.21 37.34 8.12
C GLU A 82 17.24 37.72 6.99
N GLU A 83 17.66 37.48 5.75
CA GLU A 83 16.87 37.79 4.56
C GLU A 83 15.60 36.94 4.49
N LEU A 84 15.68 35.66 4.83
CA LEU A 84 14.50 34.80 4.96
C LEU A 84 13.60 35.26 6.11
N ALA A 85 14.20 35.65 7.24
CA ALA A 85 13.47 36.09 8.42
C ALA A 85 12.65 37.35 8.12
N GLN A 86 13.25 38.33 7.44
CA GLN A 86 12.55 39.54 7.01
C GLN A 86 11.39 39.22 6.06
N ARG A 87 11.61 38.39 5.03
CA ARG A 87 10.55 38.02 4.08
C ARG A 87 9.42 37.21 4.69
N ALA A 88 9.72 36.38 5.68
CA ALA A 88 8.74 35.55 6.38
C ALA A 88 8.14 36.26 7.60
N GLU A 89 8.49 37.52 7.85
CA GLU A 89 8.00 38.32 8.98
C GLU A 89 8.23 37.63 10.34
N VAL A 90 9.38 36.98 10.49
CA VAL A 90 9.80 36.32 11.74
C VAL A 90 11.19 36.81 12.16
N SER A 91 11.57 36.54 13.40
CA SER A 91 12.91 36.92 13.87
C SER A 91 14.01 36.02 13.29
N ALA A 92 15.18 36.58 12.99
CA ALA A 92 16.33 35.80 12.51
C ALA A 92 16.72 34.63 13.45
N PRO A 93 16.70 34.79 14.79
CA PRO A 93 16.88 33.66 15.70
C PRO A 93 15.83 32.55 15.56
N ALA A 94 14.60 32.87 15.13
CA ALA A 94 13.57 31.86 14.86
C ALA A 94 13.91 31.02 13.63
N ILE A 95 14.45 31.63 12.56
CA ILE A 95 14.97 30.91 11.38
C ILE A 95 16.17 30.04 11.74
N VAL A 96 17.10 30.55 12.56
CA VAL A 96 18.25 29.77 13.06
C VAL A 96 17.77 28.52 13.81
N ARG A 97 16.81 28.67 14.72
CA ARG A 97 16.22 27.55 15.45
C ARG A 97 15.47 26.59 14.53
N LEU A 98 14.77 27.11 13.52
CA LEU A 98 14.03 26.31 12.54
C LEU A 98 14.96 25.41 11.73
N GLU A 99 16.07 25.94 11.23
CA GLU A 99 17.05 25.14 10.46
C GLU A 99 17.72 24.05 11.31
N ARG A 100 17.76 24.24 12.64
CA ARG A 100 18.20 23.23 13.62
C ARG A 100 17.08 22.26 14.04
N GLY A 101 15.86 22.40 13.52
CA GLY A 101 14.71 21.56 13.84
C GLY A 101 13.98 21.91 15.14
N ASN A 102 14.39 22.98 15.84
CA ASN A 102 13.91 23.37 17.16
C ASN A 102 13.01 24.62 17.12
N ALA A 103 12.01 24.62 16.25
CA ALA A 103 11.09 25.75 16.09
C ALA A 103 9.62 25.34 16.25
N ARG A 104 8.74 26.34 16.31
CA ARG A 104 7.29 26.17 16.27
C ARG A 104 6.83 25.95 14.83
N VAL A 105 5.72 25.24 14.68
CA VAL A 105 5.10 24.99 13.36
C VAL A 105 4.73 26.30 12.66
N ALA A 106 4.26 27.32 13.40
CA ALA A 106 3.99 28.65 12.83
C ALA A 106 5.21 29.29 12.15
N THR A 107 6.41 29.15 12.71
CA THR A 107 7.65 29.66 12.10
C THR A 107 8.00 28.88 10.83
N LEU A 108 7.79 27.57 10.83
CA LEU A 108 7.96 26.75 9.62
C LEU A 108 6.95 27.14 8.54
N GLN A 109 5.69 27.36 8.92
CA GLN A 109 4.61 27.77 8.02
C GLN A 109 4.99 29.07 7.29
N ALA A 110 5.33 30.12 8.05
CA ALA A 110 5.75 31.41 7.49
C ALA A 110 6.96 31.27 6.54
N ALA A 111 7.97 30.48 6.92
CA ALA A 111 9.14 30.25 6.07
C ALA A 111 8.79 29.49 4.77
N LEU A 112 7.87 28.52 4.83
CA LEU A 112 7.44 27.74 3.66
C LEU A 112 6.52 28.53 2.74
N ASP A 113 5.68 29.43 3.25
CA ASP A 113 4.82 30.25 2.39
C ASP A 113 5.66 31.19 1.50
N VAL A 114 6.84 31.62 1.98
CA VAL A 114 7.82 32.37 1.16
C VAL A 114 8.66 31.45 0.28
N LEU A 115 9.22 30.37 0.85
CA LEU A 115 10.18 29.53 0.14
C LEU A 115 9.55 28.51 -0.80
N ALA A 116 8.31 28.12 -0.60
CA ALA A 116 7.65 27.10 -1.38
C ALA A 116 6.13 27.31 -1.41
N PRO A 117 5.64 28.47 -1.93
CA PRO A 117 4.20 28.78 -1.97
C PRO A 117 3.39 27.75 -2.79
N LYS A 118 4.05 27.06 -3.72
CA LYS A 118 3.46 26.00 -4.55
C LYS A 118 3.61 24.60 -3.93
N ALA A 119 4.26 24.46 -2.76
CA ALA A 119 4.33 23.18 -2.08
C ALA A 119 2.95 22.75 -1.64
N ARG A 120 2.66 21.46 -1.85
CA ARG A 120 1.39 20.86 -1.45
C ARG A 120 1.64 19.50 -0.84
N PRO A 121 0.82 19.05 0.12
CA PRO A 121 0.90 17.68 0.59
C PRO A 121 0.66 16.75 -0.60
N ARG A 122 1.64 15.89 -0.85
CA ARG A 122 1.48 14.75 -1.75
C ARG A 122 0.57 13.77 -1.03
N LYS A 123 -0.59 13.47 -1.61
CA LYS A 123 -1.42 12.35 -1.14
C LYS A 123 -0.50 11.13 -1.04
N SER A 124 -0.38 10.54 0.15
CA SER A 124 0.37 9.29 0.31
C SER A 124 -0.23 8.25 -0.65
N GLU A 125 0.57 7.30 -1.14
CA GLU A 125 0.03 6.21 -1.96
C GLU A 125 -1.03 5.41 -1.19
N ILE A 126 -0.97 5.47 0.15
CA ILE A 126 -1.96 4.97 1.11
C ILE A 126 -3.25 5.83 1.13
N ALA A 127 -3.16 7.16 0.96
CA ALA A 127 -4.30 8.09 0.94
C ALA A 127 -5.08 8.16 -0.38
N ARG A 128 -4.63 7.45 -1.44
CA ARG A 128 -5.50 7.16 -2.61
C ARG A 128 -6.62 6.16 -2.29
N TRP A 129 -6.59 5.57 -1.10
CA TRP A 129 -7.50 4.52 -0.66
C TRP A 129 -8.52 5.16 0.27
N GLY A 130 -9.56 5.77 -0.32
CA GLY A 130 -10.62 6.48 0.39
C GLY A 130 -11.40 5.63 1.40
N LYS A 131 -12.21 6.31 2.20
CA LYS A 131 -13.02 5.77 3.30
C LYS A 131 -14.35 5.24 2.74
N GLY A 132 -14.44 3.93 2.57
CA GLY A 132 -15.63 3.17 2.15
C GLY A 132 -15.20 1.74 1.87
N THR A 133 -15.91 0.72 2.41
CA THR A 133 -15.78 -0.74 2.19
C THR A 133 -14.50 -1.19 1.44
N ARG A 134 -13.34 -0.90 2.04
CA ARG A 134 -12.04 -0.73 1.35
C ARG A 134 -11.51 -1.96 0.63
N ASP A 135 -12.01 -3.13 0.98
CA ASP A 135 -11.53 -4.42 0.49
C ASP A 135 -12.57 -5.26 -0.23
N VAL A 136 -13.78 -4.74 -0.43
CA VAL A 136 -14.80 -5.41 -1.22
C VAL A 136 -14.51 -5.17 -2.70
N ARG A 137 -13.89 -6.16 -3.34
CA ARG A 137 -13.51 -6.17 -4.76
C ARG A 137 -13.99 -7.45 -5.40
N PHE A 138 -15.23 -7.48 -5.88
CA PHE A 138 -15.72 -8.67 -6.54
C PHE A 138 -15.07 -8.81 -7.92
N THR A 139 -14.69 -10.05 -8.22
CA THR A 139 -14.14 -10.42 -9.53
C THR A 139 -15.23 -10.21 -10.57
N PRO A 140 -14.99 -9.41 -11.63
CA PRO A 140 -16.02 -9.21 -12.64
C PRO A 140 -16.19 -10.47 -13.51
N PRO A 141 -17.37 -10.73 -14.08
CA PRO A 141 -17.67 -11.96 -14.82
C PRO A 141 -16.65 -12.31 -15.91
N GLU A 142 -16.17 -11.31 -16.66
CA GLU A 142 -15.20 -11.52 -17.73
C GLU A 142 -13.83 -12.00 -17.24
N ILE A 143 -13.47 -11.68 -15.99
CA ILE A 143 -12.24 -12.21 -15.37
C ILE A 143 -12.52 -13.59 -14.78
N TRP A 144 -13.70 -13.80 -14.20
CA TRP A 144 -14.12 -15.09 -13.68
C TRP A 144 -14.15 -16.18 -14.76
N GLU A 145 -14.71 -15.89 -15.93
CA GLU A 145 -14.74 -16.82 -17.07
C GLU A 145 -13.33 -17.25 -17.49
N ARG A 146 -12.36 -16.32 -17.50
CA ARG A 146 -10.96 -16.61 -17.79
C ARG A 146 -10.33 -17.51 -16.72
N ILE A 147 -10.64 -17.27 -15.44
CA ILE A 147 -10.17 -18.09 -14.32
C ILE A 147 -10.71 -19.52 -14.46
N VAL A 148 -12.00 -19.69 -14.75
CA VAL A 148 -12.62 -21.00 -14.99
C VAL A 148 -12.03 -21.67 -16.24
N HIS A 149 -11.73 -20.92 -17.29
CA HIS A 149 -11.05 -21.46 -18.47
C HIS A 149 -9.68 -22.06 -18.11
N VAL A 150 -8.91 -21.38 -17.26
CA VAL A 150 -7.58 -21.86 -16.82
C VAL A 150 -7.69 -23.03 -15.85
N LEU A 151 -8.41 -22.85 -14.73
CA LEU A 151 -8.46 -23.82 -13.64
C LEU A 151 -9.44 -24.98 -13.90
N GLY A 152 -10.35 -24.83 -14.84
CA GLY A 152 -11.54 -25.68 -14.93
C GLY A 152 -12.49 -25.42 -13.75
N ARG A 153 -13.08 -26.49 -13.21
CA ARG A 153 -13.93 -26.40 -12.03
C ARG A 153 -13.14 -25.86 -10.83
N VAL A 154 -13.65 -24.81 -10.20
CA VAL A 154 -13.10 -24.24 -8.96
C VAL A 154 -13.88 -24.79 -7.78
N ASP A 155 -13.18 -25.43 -6.84
CA ASP A 155 -13.78 -26.06 -5.67
C ASP A 155 -13.96 -25.08 -4.53
N LEU A 156 -13.10 -24.06 -4.41
CA LEU A 156 -13.08 -23.15 -3.27
C LEU A 156 -12.82 -21.68 -3.66
N ASP A 157 -13.64 -20.78 -3.12
CA ASP A 157 -13.34 -19.36 -2.96
C ASP A 157 -13.27 -19.03 -1.46
N PRO A 158 -12.07 -18.85 -0.86
CA PRO A 158 -11.93 -18.59 0.56
C PRO A 158 -12.09 -17.09 0.92
N CYS A 159 -12.37 -16.24 -0.07
CA CYS A 159 -12.50 -14.79 0.08
C CYS A 159 -13.79 -14.27 -0.56
N GLY A 160 -14.79 -15.12 -0.67
CA GLY A 160 -16.00 -14.79 -1.42
C GLY A 160 -17.02 -14.00 -0.60
N ASP A 161 -18.09 -13.68 -1.28
CA ASP A 161 -19.20 -12.88 -0.77
C ASP A 161 -20.47 -13.33 -1.50
N LEU A 162 -21.63 -13.25 -0.84
CA LEU A 162 -22.91 -13.63 -1.44
C LEU A 162 -23.29 -12.75 -2.65
N ALA A 163 -22.78 -11.52 -2.71
CA ALA A 163 -22.97 -10.60 -3.83
C ALA A 163 -21.91 -10.77 -4.93
N SER A 164 -20.90 -11.62 -4.73
CA SER A 164 -19.87 -11.89 -5.72
C SER A 164 -20.39 -12.81 -6.84
N PRO A 165 -20.11 -12.55 -8.12
CA PRO A 165 -20.52 -13.43 -9.22
C PRO A 165 -19.63 -14.69 -9.33
N VAL A 166 -18.65 -14.86 -8.44
CA VAL A 166 -17.74 -16.02 -8.43
C VAL A 166 -18.52 -17.27 -8.02
N GLY A 167 -18.60 -18.24 -8.93
CA GLY A 167 -19.34 -19.49 -8.74
C GLY A 167 -18.45 -20.68 -8.34
N ALA A 168 -17.67 -20.58 -7.25
CA ALA A 168 -16.94 -21.72 -6.72
C ALA A 168 -17.89 -22.74 -6.05
N ARG A 169 -17.50 -24.02 -5.98
CA ARG A 169 -18.32 -25.07 -5.33
C ARG A 169 -18.57 -24.78 -3.85
N LYS A 170 -17.56 -24.22 -3.17
CA LYS A 170 -17.63 -23.79 -1.78
C LYS A 170 -17.08 -22.37 -1.69
N THR A 171 -17.75 -21.53 -0.91
CA THR A 171 -17.34 -20.15 -0.67
C THR A 171 -17.28 -19.91 0.83
N PHE A 172 -16.21 -19.29 1.31
CA PHE A 172 -16.12 -18.73 2.65
C PHE A 172 -16.36 -17.23 2.58
N THR A 173 -17.22 -16.74 3.46
CA THR A 173 -17.53 -15.32 3.64
C THR A 173 -16.67 -14.71 4.75
N GLU A 174 -16.81 -13.41 4.97
CA GLU A 174 -16.16 -12.74 6.12
C GLU A 174 -16.52 -13.40 7.46
N LEU A 175 -17.75 -13.91 7.62
CA LEU A 175 -18.20 -14.60 8.83
C LEU A 175 -17.49 -15.93 9.07
N ASP A 176 -17.08 -16.60 8.01
CA ASP A 176 -16.41 -17.90 8.08
C ASP A 176 -14.91 -17.77 8.38
N ASP A 177 -14.32 -16.58 8.20
CA ASP A 177 -12.88 -16.31 8.23
C ASP A 177 -12.06 -17.37 7.45
N GLY A 178 -11.99 -17.19 6.13
CA GLY A 178 -11.30 -18.12 5.24
C GLY A 178 -9.84 -18.45 5.60
N LEU A 179 -9.14 -17.64 6.41
CA LEU A 179 -7.78 -17.96 6.86
C LEU A 179 -7.76 -19.09 7.91
N THR A 180 -8.79 -19.17 8.73
CA THR A 180 -8.95 -20.19 9.79
C THR A 180 -9.44 -21.53 9.24
N GLN A 181 -10.04 -21.51 8.05
CA GLN A 181 -10.62 -22.70 7.43
C GLN A 181 -9.58 -23.62 6.77
N ARG A 182 -9.96 -24.87 6.55
CA ARG A 182 -9.20 -25.83 5.74
C ARG A 182 -9.55 -25.66 4.26
N TRP A 183 -8.53 -25.63 3.41
CA TRP A 183 -8.68 -25.46 1.96
C TRP A 183 -8.40 -26.79 1.26
N PHE A 184 -9.21 -27.13 0.26
CA PHE A 184 -9.07 -28.37 -0.51
C PHE A 184 -9.40 -28.15 -2.00
N GLY A 185 -8.83 -28.98 -2.86
CA GLY A 185 -9.12 -28.97 -4.30
C GLY A 185 -8.48 -27.82 -5.06
N ARG A 186 -9.16 -27.28 -6.07
CA ARG A 186 -8.71 -26.09 -6.82
C ARG A 186 -9.32 -24.83 -6.22
N ALA A 187 -8.48 -23.91 -5.77
CA ALA A 187 -8.93 -22.68 -5.13
C ALA A 187 -8.66 -21.44 -6.00
N TYR A 188 -9.62 -20.53 -6.05
CA TYR A 188 -9.44 -19.18 -6.54
C TYR A 188 -9.55 -18.19 -5.38
N VAL A 189 -8.62 -17.24 -5.29
CA VAL A 189 -8.50 -16.32 -4.17
C VAL A 189 -8.39 -14.89 -4.69
N ASN A 190 -9.43 -14.09 -4.50
CA ASN A 190 -9.37 -12.64 -4.65
C ASN A 190 -9.44 -12.01 -3.26
N PRO A 191 -8.30 -11.90 -2.54
CA PRO A 191 -8.34 -11.56 -1.13
C PRO A 191 -8.72 -10.09 -0.91
N PRO A 192 -9.18 -9.74 0.31
CA PRO A 192 -9.06 -8.37 0.77
C PRO A 192 -7.58 -7.95 0.68
N TYR A 193 -7.28 -6.88 -0.06
CA TYR A 193 -5.89 -6.56 -0.44
C TYR A 193 -5.04 -6.14 0.75
N SER A 194 -5.65 -5.61 1.82
CA SER A 194 -4.96 -5.40 3.10
C SER A 194 -4.42 -6.70 3.73
N MET A 195 -4.98 -7.86 3.34
CA MET A 195 -4.64 -9.19 3.87
C MET A 195 -4.00 -10.08 2.81
N ALA A 196 -3.67 -9.54 1.62
CA ALA A 196 -3.14 -10.28 0.47
C ALA A 196 -1.99 -11.23 0.85
N MET A 197 -1.06 -10.80 1.71
CA MET A 197 0.09 -11.60 2.12
C MET A 197 -0.26 -12.74 3.09
N LYS A 198 -1.27 -12.56 3.95
CA LYS A 198 -1.76 -13.66 4.81
C LYS A 198 -2.40 -14.75 3.95
N PHE A 199 -3.22 -14.36 2.97
CA PHE A 199 -3.81 -15.30 2.02
C PHE A 199 -2.76 -15.94 1.09
N THR A 200 -1.72 -15.20 0.70
CA THR A 200 -0.61 -15.75 -0.10
C THR A 200 0.15 -16.83 0.67
N ARG A 201 0.45 -16.60 1.97
CA ARG A 201 1.02 -17.62 2.85
C ARG A 201 0.12 -18.85 2.95
N LYS A 202 -1.17 -18.64 3.27
CA LYS A 202 -2.15 -19.74 3.41
C LYS A 202 -2.30 -20.56 2.12
N ALA A 203 -2.31 -19.89 0.96
CA ALA A 203 -2.36 -20.54 -0.33
C ALA A 203 -1.15 -21.44 -0.57
N TYR A 204 0.06 -20.93 -0.31
CA TYR A 204 1.28 -21.72 -0.40
C TYR A 204 1.24 -22.93 0.55
N GLU A 205 0.88 -22.72 1.83
CA GLU A 205 0.82 -23.79 2.82
C GLU A 205 -0.20 -24.88 2.43
N SER A 206 -1.36 -24.49 1.92
CA SER A 206 -2.42 -25.43 1.50
C SER A 206 -2.01 -26.24 0.27
N PHE A 207 -1.29 -25.62 -0.66
CA PHE A 207 -0.70 -26.30 -1.82
C PHE A 207 0.46 -27.23 -1.41
N ALA A 208 1.40 -26.73 -0.60
CA ALA A 208 2.57 -27.49 -0.16
C ALA A 208 2.20 -28.71 0.69
N ALA A 209 1.10 -28.64 1.45
CA ALA A 209 0.54 -29.76 2.19
C ALA A 209 -0.23 -30.78 1.32
N GLY A 210 -0.36 -30.53 0.01
CA GLY A 210 -1.10 -31.40 -0.91
C GLY A 210 -2.62 -31.35 -0.77
N HIS A 211 -3.16 -30.44 0.05
CA HIS A 211 -4.61 -30.29 0.21
C HIS A 211 -5.26 -29.63 -1.01
N CYS A 212 -4.56 -28.66 -1.60
CA CYS A 212 -4.96 -28.03 -2.85
C CYS A 212 -4.09 -28.52 -4.02
N SER A 213 -4.72 -28.91 -5.13
CA SER A 213 -4.01 -29.31 -6.35
C SER A 213 -3.53 -28.10 -7.16
N ALA A 214 -4.27 -26.99 -7.10
CA ALA A 214 -3.86 -25.70 -7.63
C ALA A 214 -4.50 -24.56 -6.84
N VAL A 215 -3.80 -23.44 -6.70
CA VAL A 215 -4.33 -22.23 -6.05
C VAL A 215 -3.97 -21.00 -6.88
N MET A 216 -4.99 -20.30 -7.37
CA MET A 216 -4.84 -19.07 -8.14
C MET A 216 -5.21 -17.87 -7.29
N LEU A 217 -4.31 -16.90 -7.16
CA LEU A 217 -4.55 -15.65 -6.46
C LEU A 217 -4.58 -14.47 -7.43
N LEU A 218 -5.52 -13.56 -7.23
CA LEU A 218 -5.54 -12.26 -7.89
C LEU A 218 -5.01 -11.18 -6.95
N LEU A 219 -3.77 -10.74 -7.17
CA LEU A 219 -3.05 -9.84 -6.26
C LEU A 219 -2.77 -8.48 -6.91
N PRO A 220 -2.61 -7.39 -6.13
CA PRO A 220 -2.11 -6.11 -6.65
C PRO A 220 -0.59 -6.17 -6.87
N ASN A 221 -0.08 -5.55 -7.93
CA ASN A 221 1.37 -5.60 -8.26
C ASN A 221 2.27 -5.03 -7.14
N SER A 222 1.73 -4.16 -6.29
CA SER A 222 2.45 -3.59 -5.16
C SER A 222 2.86 -4.62 -4.10
N VAL A 223 2.33 -5.85 -4.12
CA VAL A 223 2.77 -6.87 -3.16
C VAL A 223 3.97 -7.70 -3.64
N LEU A 224 4.28 -7.68 -4.93
CA LEU A 224 5.28 -8.58 -5.52
C LEU A 224 6.71 -8.33 -5.02
N HIS A 225 7.01 -7.12 -4.55
CA HIS A 225 8.33 -6.75 -4.03
C HIS A 225 8.46 -6.93 -2.50
N THR A 226 7.40 -7.41 -1.84
CA THR A 226 7.40 -7.53 -0.37
C THR A 226 8.17 -8.78 0.06
N GLN A 227 8.80 -8.73 1.24
CA GLN A 227 9.51 -9.89 1.80
C GLN A 227 8.61 -11.13 1.91
N ALA A 228 7.35 -10.94 2.32
CA ALA A 228 6.38 -12.03 2.40
C ALA A 228 6.11 -12.68 1.03
N PHE A 229 6.01 -11.89 -0.04
CA PHE A 229 5.87 -12.46 -1.38
C PHE A 229 7.14 -13.20 -1.83
N HIS A 230 8.31 -12.70 -1.49
CA HIS A 230 9.57 -13.41 -1.78
C HIS A 230 9.66 -14.74 -1.01
N GLU A 231 9.13 -14.80 0.21
CA GLU A 231 9.11 -16.01 1.03
C GLU A 231 8.12 -17.06 0.49
N PHE A 232 6.91 -16.67 0.09
CA PHE A 232 5.84 -17.61 -0.26
C PHE A 232 5.54 -17.74 -1.75
N GLY A 233 5.78 -16.70 -2.55
CA GLY A 233 5.51 -16.67 -3.99
C GLY A 233 6.74 -16.90 -4.87
N TYR A 234 7.85 -16.21 -4.61
CA TYR A 234 9.04 -16.27 -5.48
C TYR A 234 9.62 -17.68 -5.55
N GLY A 235 9.79 -18.17 -6.79
CA GLY A 235 10.29 -19.50 -7.09
C GLY A 235 9.31 -20.64 -6.82
N LYS A 236 8.13 -20.36 -6.25
CA LYS A 236 7.13 -21.34 -5.79
C LYS A 236 5.84 -21.32 -6.62
N ALA A 237 5.49 -20.18 -7.19
CA ALA A 237 4.35 -19.99 -8.07
C ALA A 237 4.76 -19.42 -9.42
N ASP A 238 3.95 -19.68 -10.43
CA ASP A 238 3.97 -18.95 -11.69
C ASP A 238 3.25 -17.61 -11.50
N VAL A 239 3.85 -16.51 -11.97
CA VAL A 239 3.31 -15.15 -11.78
C VAL A 239 3.07 -14.51 -13.14
N PHE A 240 1.85 -14.07 -13.38
CA PHE A 240 1.41 -13.44 -14.62
C PHE A 240 1.01 -11.99 -14.32
N ILE A 241 1.90 -11.05 -14.65
CA ILE A 241 1.69 -9.62 -14.44
C ILE A 241 0.83 -9.09 -15.59
N LEU A 242 -0.42 -8.72 -15.29
CA LEU A 242 -1.40 -8.35 -16.30
C LEU A 242 -1.05 -6.99 -16.93
N GLN A 243 -1.22 -6.90 -18.25
CA GLN A 243 -1.06 -5.66 -19.01
C GLN A 243 -2.15 -4.64 -18.64
N ASP A 244 -3.39 -5.10 -18.51
CA ASP A 244 -4.55 -4.25 -18.27
C ASP A 244 -4.97 -4.20 -16.80
N ARG A 245 -5.56 -3.07 -16.42
CA ARG A 245 -6.15 -2.90 -15.08
C ARG A 245 -7.58 -3.42 -15.06
N ILE A 246 -7.88 -4.24 -14.06
CA ILE A 246 -9.20 -4.83 -13.87
C ILE A 246 -10.21 -3.76 -13.41
N ARG A 247 -11.45 -3.90 -13.90
CA ARG A 247 -12.61 -3.11 -13.45
C ARG A 247 -13.42 -3.94 -12.46
N PHE A 248 -13.02 -3.89 -11.19
CA PHE A 248 -13.69 -4.63 -10.13
C PHE A 248 -15.13 -4.15 -9.93
N LEU A 249 -15.97 -5.08 -9.47
CA LEU A 249 -17.31 -4.75 -8.97
C LEU A 249 -17.23 -4.51 -7.46
N SER A 250 -18.14 -3.69 -6.96
CA SER A 250 -18.43 -3.47 -5.54
C SER A 250 -19.94 -3.32 -5.40
N ALA A 251 -20.47 -3.48 -4.18
CA ALA A 251 -21.90 -3.63 -3.86
C ALA A 251 -22.87 -2.73 -4.65
N ASN A 252 -22.46 -1.54 -5.12
CA ASN A 252 -23.28 -0.68 -5.99
C ASN A 252 -22.54 0.02 -7.15
N VAL A 253 -21.25 -0.24 -7.39
CA VAL A 253 -20.44 0.52 -8.37
C VAL A 253 -19.34 -0.34 -8.99
N GLN A 254 -19.18 -0.28 -10.33
CA GLN A 254 -17.98 -0.77 -11.01
C GLN A 254 -16.92 0.33 -11.07
N TYR A 255 -15.67 0.02 -10.71
CA TYR A 255 -14.58 0.99 -10.80
C TYR A 255 -13.31 0.37 -11.37
N LYS A 256 -12.59 1.15 -12.17
CA LYS A 256 -11.27 0.75 -12.69
C LYS A 256 -10.23 0.89 -11.58
N ALA A 257 -9.53 -0.19 -11.26
CA ALA A 257 -8.48 -0.15 -10.25
C ALA A 257 -7.39 0.87 -10.64
N PRO A 258 -6.90 1.72 -9.70
CA PRO A 258 -5.81 2.65 -9.98
C PRO A 258 -4.43 1.97 -10.00
N PHE A 259 -4.38 0.65 -9.80
CA PHE A 259 -3.17 -0.19 -9.72
C PHE A 259 -3.25 -1.34 -10.75
N GLY A 260 -2.09 -1.93 -11.06
CA GLY A 260 -2.00 -3.16 -11.85
C GLY A 260 -2.21 -4.41 -10.99
N ASN A 261 -2.59 -5.50 -11.63
CA ASN A 261 -2.87 -6.78 -11.00
C ASN A 261 -2.00 -7.88 -11.58
N SER A 262 -1.77 -8.92 -10.78
CA SER A 262 -1.09 -10.14 -11.19
C SER A 262 -1.91 -11.36 -10.78
N VAL A 263 -1.91 -12.37 -11.65
CA VAL A 263 -2.37 -13.70 -11.32
C VAL A 263 -1.17 -14.50 -10.80
N VAL A 264 -1.30 -15.12 -9.64
CA VAL A 264 -0.26 -15.96 -9.03
C VAL A 264 -0.81 -17.36 -8.91
N LEU A 265 -0.17 -18.34 -9.52
CA LEU A 265 -0.66 -19.71 -9.63
C LEU A 265 0.32 -20.71 -9.01
N TYR A 266 -0.09 -21.30 -7.89
CA TYR A 266 0.55 -22.49 -7.33
C TYR A 266 0.01 -23.74 -8.02
N GLY A 267 0.86 -24.73 -8.27
CA GLY A 267 0.46 -25.99 -8.89
C GLY A 267 0.17 -25.93 -10.39
N ALA A 268 0.64 -24.88 -11.09
CA ALA A 268 0.46 -24.75 -12.53
C ALA A 268 1.11 -25.93 -13.29
N ASP A 269 0.34 -26.59 -14.14
CA ASP A 269 0.84 -27.48 -15.20
C ASP A 269 0.98 -26.71 -16.53
N ASP A 270 1.60 -27.34 -17.53
CA ASP A 270 1.85 -26.71 -18.83
C ASP A 270 0.57 -26.27 -19.54
N LEU A 271 -0.53 -27.01 -19.34
CA LEU A 271 -1.82 -26.67 -19.93
C LEU A 271 -2.43 -25.43 -19.26
N MET A 272 -2.35 -25.32 -17.93
CA MET A 272 -2.79 -24.14 -17.19
C MET A 272 -1.96 -22.91 -17.57
N ILE A 273 -0.63 -23.06 -17.70
CA ILE A 273 0.24 -21.96 -18.15
C ILE A 273 -0.17 -21.50 -19.54
N LYS A 274 -0.30 -22.43 -20.50
CA LYS A 274 -0.73 -22.13 -21.87
C LYS A 274 -2.06 -21.39 -21.89
N ARG A 275 -3.09 -21.93 -21.22
CA ARG A 275 -4.41 -21.29 -21.11
C ARG A 275 -4.34 -19.90 -20.48
N THR A 276 -3.49 -19.71 -19.48
CA THR A 276 -3.32 -18.39 -18.84
C THR A 276 -2.78 -17.38 -19.84
N LEU A 277 -1.75 -17.74 -20.62
CA LEU A 277 -1.17 -16.88 -21.65
C LEU A 277 -2.13 -16.59 -22.81
N GLU A 278 -3.04 -17.51 -23.13
CA GLU A 278 -4.08 -17.32 -24.16
C GLU A 278 -5.12 -16.27 -23.74
N VAL A 279 -5.55 -16.28 -22.47
CA VAL A 279 -6.68 -15.44 -22.02
C VAL A 279 -6.26 -14.18 -21.26
N PHE A 280 -5.00 -14.08 -20.83
CA PHE A 280 -4.46 -12.90 -20.16
C PHE A 280 -3.26 -12.33 -20.92
N PRO A 281 -3.39 -11.13 -21.53
CA PRO A 281 -2.23 -10.36 -21.96
C PRO A 281 -1.38 -10.01 -20.74
N CYS A 282 -0.19 -10.62 -20.64
CA CYS A 282 0.63 -10.54 -19.44
C CYS A 282 2.12 -10.79 -19.70
N VAL A 283 2.93 -10.40 -18.72
CA VAL A 283 4.31 -10.88 -18.58
C VAL A 283 4.30 -12.07 -17.64
N HIS A 284 4.89 -13.20 -18.05
CA HIS A 284 4.99 -14.41 -17.23
C HIS A 284 6.37 -14.55 -16.61
N LEU A 285 6.41 -14.65 -15.28
CA LEU A 285 7.56 -15.04 -14.48
C LEU A 285 7.36 -16.49 -14.03
N GLN A 286 8.19 -17.38 -14.56
CA GLN A 286 8.11 -18.81 -14.25
C GLN A 286 8.58 -19.13 -12.82
N LYS A 287 8.00 -20.18 -12.23
CA LYS A 287 8.51 -20.75 -10.98
C LYS A 287 9.92 -21.30 -11.16
N ALA A 288 10.76 -21.23 -10.13
CA ALA A 288 12.19 -21.58 -10.24
C ALA A 288 12.44 -23.06 -10.57
N ALA A 289 11.51 -23.96 -10.19
CA ALA A 289 11.61 -25.38 -10.49
C ALA A 289 11.63 -25.70 -11.99
N SER A 290 11.04 -24.85 -12.85
CA SER A 290 11.07 -25.06 -14.31
C SER A 290 12.40 -24.67 -14.96
N LEU A 291 13.29 -23.99 -14.24
CA LEU A 291 14.58 -23.51 -14.75
C LEU A 291 15.75 -24.46 -14.43
N GLY A 292 15.49 -25.64 -13.85
CA GLY A 292 16.55 -26.58 -13.42
C GLY A 292 17.43 -26.07 -12.28
N LEU A 293 17.12 -24.90 -11.71
CA LEU A 293 17.83 -24.30 -10.59
C LEU A 293 17.31 -24.88 -9.27
N GLY A 294 17.67 -26.13 -9.00
CA GLY A 294 17.39 -26.83 -7.76
C GLY A 294 18.18 -26.24 -6.58
N ARG A 295 17.66 -25.17 -5.96
CA ARG A 295 17.62 -24.88 -4.52
C ARG A 295 17.19 -23.42 -4.32
N PRO A 296 16.25 -23.12 -3.41
CA PRO A 296 16.06 -21.76 -2.95
C PRO A 296 17.39 -21.27 -2.36
N LEU A 297 17.83 -20.06 -2.70
CA LEU A 297 18.82 -19.38 -1.89
C LEU A 297 18.25 -19.28 -0.47
N HIS A 298 18.61 -20.23 0.39
CA HIS A 298 18.49 -20.05 1.82
C HIS A 298 19.44 -18.89 2.15
N LEU A 299 18.88 -17.68 2.24
CA LEU A 299 19.49 -16.59 2.98
C LEU A 299 19.74 -17.15 4.38
N ARG A 300 20.99 -17.55 4.63
CA ARG A 300 21.49 -17.81 5.97
C ARG A 300 21.27 -16.52 6.76
N LEU A 301 20.24 -16.51 7.59
CA LEU A 301 20.18 -15.57 8.69
C LEU A 301 21.28 -16.01 9.67
N SER A 302 22.41 -15.31 9.59
CA SER A 302 23.41 -15.29 10.65
C SER A 302 22.75 -14.82 11.94
N ARG A 303 23.09 -15.51 13.03
CA ARG A 303 22.64 -15.31 14.42
C ARG A 303 22.73 -13.87 14.90
#